data_AF-A0A1T2KTW0-F1
#
_entry.id   AF-A0A1T2KTW0-F1
#
_cell.length_a   1.000
_cell.length_b   1.000
_cell.length_c   1.000
_cell.angle_alpha   90.00
_cell.angle_beta   90.00
_cell.angle_gamma   90.00
#
_symmetry.space_group_name_H-M   'P 1'
#
loop_
_entity.id
_entity.type
_entity.pdbx_description
1 polymer ?
#
loop_
_entity_poly.entity_id
_entity_poly.type
_entity_poly.pdbx_seq_one_letter_code
_entity_poly.pdbx_strand_id
1 'polypeptide(L)'
;MIKTVKQACRFNPVIQDYRMSQGIENLADLITDAGDGSEFFSRNFVTHGMEQLFREGMLRLSGKSDQAVFELTQAMGGGKTHMMIALGLLAKHAHLRPDVLPEDLNNRLDFGNARIAAFNGRNNPDNYIWGEIATQLGAAEEIKDYLLNCAQN
;
A
#
# COMPACT_ATOMS: atom_id res chain seq x y z
N MET A 1 -18.24 -39.00 5.28
CA MET A 1 -16.86 -39.10 4.75
C MET A 1 -16.31 -37.68 4.64
N ILE A 2 -15.18 -37.37 5.27
CA ILE A 2 -14.59 -36.01 5.24
C ILE A 2 -13.98 -35.77 3.85
N LYS A 3 -14.28 -34.62 3.24
CA LYS A 3 -13.70 -34.23 1.94
C LYS A 3 -12.21 -33.97 2.10
N THR A 4 -11.41 -34.37 1.12
CA THR A 4 -10.00 -33.94 1.03
C THR A 4 -9.93 -32.46 0.67
N VAL A 5 -8.80 -31.80 0.97
CA VAL A 5 -8.57 -30.39 0.58
C VAL A 5 -8.81 -30.17 -0.91
N LYS A 6 -8.37 -31.10 -1.77
CA LYS A 6 -8.59 -31.01 -3.23
C LYS A 6 -10.06 -31.06 -3.63
N GLN A 7 -10.91 -31.74 -2.85
CA GLN A 7 -12.34 -31.84 -3.10
C GLN A 7 -13.14 -30.70 -2.46
N ALA A 8 -12.58 -30.06 -1.42
CA ALA A 8 -13.21 -28.98 -0.69
C ALA A 8 -12.89 -27.58 -1.28
N CYS A 9 -11.74 -27.42 -1.92
CA CYS A 9 -11.24 -26.13 -2.38
C CYS A 9 -11.26 -26.03 -3.91
N ARG A 10 -11.53 -24.82 -4.42
CA ARG A 10 -11.19 -24.42 -5.79
C ARG A 10 -9.87 -23.65 -5.73
N PHE A 11 -8.84 -24.16 -6.38
CA PHE A 11 -7.55 -23.49 -6.40
C PHE A 11 -7.52 -22.42 -7.49
N ASN A 12 -6.93 -21.26 -7.16
CA ASN A 12 -6.63 -20.25 -8.15
C ASN A 12 -5.58 -20.80 -9.14
N PRO A 13 -5.78 -20.71 -10.47
CA PRO A 13 -4.82 -21.22 -11.46
C PRO A 13 -3.38 -20.73 -11.24
N VAL A 14 -3.20 -19.55 -10.63
CA VAL A 14 -1.88 -18.97 -10.32
C VAL A 14 -0.99 -19.90 -9.49
N ILE A 15 -1.56 -20.84 -8.72
CA ILE A 15 -0.76 -21.77 -7.90
C ILE A 15 0.03 -22.78 -8.73
N GLN A 16 -0.33 -22.98 -10.01
CA GLN A 16 0.29 -23.98 -10.88
C GLN A 16 1.74 -23.59 -11.24
N ASP A 17 2.01 -22.29 -11.37
CA ASP A 17 3.32 -21.75 -11.76
C ASP A 17 3.91 -20.81 -10.69
N TYR A 18 3.41 -20.86 -9.46
CA TYR A 18 3.81 -19.94 -8.39
C TYR A 18 5.30 -20.07 -8.06
N ARG A 19 6.03 -18.98 -8.22
CA ARG A 19 7.41 -18.84 -7.72
C ARG A 19 7.42 -17.98 -6.47
N MET A 20 8.04 -18.47 -5.40
CA MET A 20 8.21 -17.74 -4.14
C MET A 20 8.77 -16.32 -4.33
N SER A 21 9.67 -16.12 -5.31
CA SER A 21 10.23 -14.79 -5.62
C SER A 21 9.20 -13.81 -6.19
N GLN A 22 8.13 -14.29 -6.82
CA GLN A 22 7.04 -13.45 -7.35
C GLN A 22 6.04 -13.03 -6.26
N GLY A 23 6.04 -13.72 -5.10
CA GLY A 23 5.23 -13.34 -3.95
C GLY A 23 5.90 -12.33 -3.02
N ILE A 24 7.13 -11.92 -3.31
CA ILE A 24 7.81 -10.86 -2.53
C ILE A 24 7.34 -9.52 -3.08
N GLU A 25 6.50 -8.85 -2.29
CA GLU A 25 5.99 -7.56 -2.67
C GLU A 25 7.03 -6.46 -2.47
N ASN A 26 7.10 -5.55 -3.44
CA ASN A 26 8.01 -4.43 -3.41
C ASN A 26 7.24 -3.12 -3.27
N LEU A 27 7.58 -2.36 -2.24
CA LEU A 27 6.97 -1.05 -2.00
C LEU A 27 7.17 -0.09 -3.18
N ALA A 28 8.23 -0.28 -3.98
CA ALA A 28 8.47 0.49 -5.20
C ALA A 28 7.37 0.29 -6.27
N ASP A 29 6.67 -0.85 -6.26
CA ASP A 29 5.65 -1.16 -7.26
C ASP A 29 4.42 -0.24 -7.15
N LEU A 30 4.15 0.31 -5.95
CA LEU A 30 3.15 1.36 -5.76
C LEU A 30 3.50 2.64 -6.53
N ILE A 31 4.79 2.92 -6.64
CA ILE A 31 5.34 4.13 -7.27
C ILE A 31 5.41 3.95 -8.79
N THR A 32 5.87 2.79 -9.26
CA THR A 32 6.12 2.54 -10.69
C THR A 32 4.90 2.07 -11.49
N ASP A 33 3.70 2.24 -10.93
CA ASP A 33 2.42 1.98 -11.60
C ASP A 33 2.21 0.51 -12.01
N ALA A 34 2.46 -0.42 -11.07
CA ALA A 34 2.24 -1.86 -11.24
C ALA A 34 0.74 -2.25 -11.31
N GLY A 35 -0.07 -1.47 -12.02
CA GLY A 35 -1.51 -1.64 -12.17
C GLY A 35 -2.33 -0.87 -11.13
N ASP A 36 -3.64 -1.09 -11.20
CA ASP A 36 -4.64 -0.36 -10.44
C ASP A 36 -4.98 -0.99 -9.08
N GLY A 37 -4.30 -2.09 -8.71
CA GLY A 37 -4.51 -2.85 -7.48
C GLY A 37 -5.62 -3.91 -7.52
N SER A 38 -6.39 -4.04 -8.61
CA SER A 38 -7.49 -5.00 -8.71
C SER A 38 -6.99 -6.45 -8.57
N GLU A 39 -5.90 -6.80 -9.25
CA GLU A 39 -5.29 -8.13 -9.18
C GLU A 39 -4.77 -8.44 -7.78
N PHE A 40 -4.19 -7.44 -7.10
CA PHE A 40 -3.73 -7.56 -5.72
C PHE A 40 -4.88 -7.96 -4.79
N PHE A 41 -6.01 -7.23 -4.81
CA PHE A 41 -7.14 -7.57 -3.94
C PHE A 41 -7.87 -8.85 -4.35
N SER A 42 -7.87 -9.22 -5.65
CA SER A 42 -8.45 -10.49 -6.10
C SER A 42 -7.73 -11.74 -5.54
N ARG A 43 -6.46 -11.59 -5.15
CA ARG A 43 -5.60 -12.68 -4.67
C ARG A 43 -5.45 -12.71 -3.16
N ASN A 44 -5.81 -11.62 -2.48
CA ASN A 44 -5.57 -11.44 -1.06
C ASN A 44 -6.88 -11.37 -0.28
N PHE A 45 -6.88 -12.00 0.89
CA PHE A 45 -8.02 -11.96 1.79
C PHE A 45 -7.84 -10.82 2.79
N VAL A 46 -8.82 -9.94 2.90
CA VAL A 46 -8.81 -8.85 3.89
C VAL A 46 -9.05 -9.44 5.26
N THR A 47 -8.01 -9.43 6.09
CA THR A 47 -8.10 -9.88 7.48
C THR A 47 -8.63 -8.76 8.38
N HIS A 48 -9.13 -9.12 9.57
CA HIS A 48 -9.62 -8.13 10.53
C HIS A 48 -8.59 -7.03 10.87
N GLY A 49 -7.31 -7.39 11.00
CA GLY A 49 -6.25 -6.39 11.25
C GLY A 49 -6.06 -5.43 10.07
N MET A 50 -6.25 -5.90 8.84
CA MET A 50 -6.23 -5.05 7.65
C MET A 50 -7.44 -4.11 7.62
N GLU A 51 -8.64 -4.59 7.97
CA GLU A 51 -9.84 -3.74 8.06
C GLU A 51 -9.62 -2.58 9.04
N GLN A 52 -9.00 -2.84 10.18
CA GLN A 52 -8.69 -1.81 11.17
C GLN A 52 -7.69 -0.79 10.61
N LEU A 53 -6.60 -1.26 9.98
CA LEU A 53 -5.63 -0.38 9.32
C LEU A 53 -6.29 0.49 8.24
N PHE A 54 -7.13 -0.10 7.39
CA PHE A 54 -7.82 0.63 6.33
C PHE A 54 -8.78 1.66 6.89
N ARG A 55 -9.56 1.31 7.91
CA ARG A 55 -10.46 2.25 8.57
C ARG A 55 -9.71 3.47 9.10
N GLU A 56 -8.68 3.26 9.90
CA GLU A 56 -7.93 4.37 10.50
C GLU A 56 -7.17 5.20 9.45
N GLY A 57 -6.49 4.53 8.51
CA GLY A 57 -5.73 5.20 7.45
C GLY A 57 -6.61 6.03 6.51
N MET A 58 -7.74 5.48 6.06
CA MET A 58 -8.64 6.17 5.13
C MET A 58 -9.40 7.31 5.81
N LEU A 59 -9.80 7.16 7.07
CA LEU A 59 -10.39 8.26 7.85
C LEU A 59 -9.38 9.37 8.10
N ARG A 60 -8.10 9.04 8.36
CA ARG A 60 -7.04 10.03 8.51
C ARG A 60 -6.82 10.82 7.22
N LEU A 61 -6.74 10.15 6.07
CA LEU A 61 -6.62 10.79 4.76
C LEU A 61 -7.84 11.67 4.42
N SER A 62 -9.03 11.31 4.93
CA SER A 62 -10.25 12.12 4.79
C SER A 62 -10.36 13.28 5.78
N GLY A 63 -9.36 13.48 6.66
CA GLY A 63 -9.42 14.48 7.73
C GLY A 63 -10.49 14.21 8.79
N LYS A 64 -10.96 12.97 8.92
CA LYS A 64 -12.00 12.55 9.89
C LYS A 64 -11.43 11.82 11.11
N SER A 65 -10.11 11.68 11.20
CA SER A 65 -9.39 11.10 12.33
C SER A 65 -8.09 11.85 12.60
N ASP A 66 -7.75 12.00 13.88
CA ASP A 66 -6.48 12.56 14.35
C ASP A 66 -5.41 11.48 14.57
N GLN A 67 -5.76 10.20 14.37
CA GLN A 67 -4.82 9.10 14.50
C GLN A 67 -3.75 9.18 13.39
N ALA A 68 -2.55 9.62 13.78
CA ALA A 68 -1.44 9.84 12.86
C ALA A 68 -0.46 8.66 12.80
N VAL A 69 -0.47 7.80 13.82
CA VAL A 69 0.47 6.68 13.94
C VAL A 69 -0.31 5.38 14.04
N PHE A 70 0.07 4.43 13.18
CA PHE A 70 -0.44 3.07 13.23
C PHE A 70 0.76 2.12 13.33
N GLU A 71 0.85 1.38 14.43
CA GLU A 71 1.91 0.40 14.61
C GLU A 71 1.53 -0.90 13.89
N LEU A 72 2.29 -1.24 12.85
CA LEU A 72 2.12 -2.51 12.13
C LEU A 72 2.78 -3.65 12.92
N THR A 73 2.11 -4.11 13.96
CA THR A 73 2.52 -5.30 14.72
C THR A 73 2.25 -6.56 13.90
N GLN A 74 3.24 -7.45 13.81
CA GLN A 74 3.07 -8.76 13.19
C GLN A 74 3.72 -9.83 14.07
N ALA A 75 3.02 -10.95 14.26
CA ALA A 75 3.51 -12.07 15.08
C ALA A 75 4.61 -12.88 14.36
N MET A 76 4.61 -12.91 13.02
CA MET A 76 5.59 -13.61 12.18
C MET A 76 5.86 -12.77 10.93
N GLY A 77 7.13 -12.69 10.50
CA GLY A 77 7.64 -11.77 9.46
C GLY A 77 6.92 -11.80 8.10
N GLY A 78 7.03 -10.69 7.33
CA GLY A 78 6.54 -10.55 5.95
C GLY A 78 5.30 -9.67 5.73
N GLY A 79 4.47 -9.41 6.74
CA GLY A 79 3.16 -8.74 6.53
C GLY A 79 3.17 -7.21 6.46
N LYS A 80 4.27 -6.55 6.85
CA LYS A 80 4.34 -5.07 6.98
C LYS A 80 4.25 -4.38 5.62
N THR A 81 5.13 -4.77 4.69
CA THR A 81 5.14 -4.21 3.34
C THR A 81 3.81 -4.43 2.64
N HIS A 82 3.22 -5.62 2.82
CA HIS A 82 1.90 -5.94 2.28
C HIS A 82 0.79 -5.02 2.78
N MET A 83 0.75 -4.77 4.08
CA MET A 83 -0.20 -3.83 4.67
C MET A 83 -0.02 -2.41 4.13
N MET A 84 1.23 -1.95 3.98
CA MET A 84 1.53 -0.64 3.39
C MET A 84 1.06 -0.57 1.92
N ILE A 85 1.29 -1.63 1.14
CA ILE A 85 0.86 -1.71 -0.26
C ILE A 85 -0.65 -1.71 -0.37
N ALA A 86 -1.35 -2.54 0.40
CA ALA A 86 -2.80 -2.60 0.38
C ALA A 86 -3.44 -1.24 0.71
N LEU A 87 -2.98 -0.57 1.77
CA LEU A 87 -3.47 0.77 2.13
C LEU A 87 -3.11 1.80 1.05
N GLY A 88 -1.89 1.76 0.51
CA GLY A 88 -1.44 2.66 -0.55
C GLY A 88 -2.26 2.53 -1.83
N LEU A 89 -2.61 1.31 -2.24
CA LEU A 89 -3.49 1.05 -3.38
C LEU A 89 -4.88 1.65 -3.16
N LEU A 90 -5.49 1.43 -2.00
CA LEU A 90 -6.82 2.00 -1.67
C LEU A 90 -6.80 3.54 -1.63
N ALA A 91 -5.71 4.12 -1.15
CA ALA A 91 -5.52 5.56 -1.14
C ALA A 91 -5.35 6.12 -2.56
N LYS A 92 -4.51 5.48 -3.39
CA LYS A 92 -4.20 5.91 -4.77
C LYS A 92 -5.36 5.68 -5.75
N HIS A 93 -6.15 4.62 -5.57
CA HIS A 93 -7.17 4.16 -6.52
C HIS A 93 -8.55 4.09 -5.88
N ALA A 94 -9.33 5.17 -5.99
CA ALA A 94 -10.64 5.28 -5.34
C ALA A 94 -11.66 4.24 -5.82
N HIS A 95 -11.53 3.73 -7.05
CA HIS A 95 -12.46 2.73 -7.60
C HIS A 95 -12.37 1.37 -6.92
N LEU A 96 -11.27 1.06 -6.21
CA LEU A 96 -11.13 -0.18 -5.44
C LEU A 96 -11.97 -0.20 -4.16
N ARG A 97 -12.26 0.98 -3.60
CA ARG A 97 -12.80 1.12 -2.24
C ARG A 97 -14.19 0.51 -2.07
N PRO A 98 -15.15 0.61 -3.02
CA PRO A 98 -16.46 -0.01 -2.88
C PRO A 98 -16.41 -1.54 -2.77
N ASP A 99 -15.43 -2.18 -3.42
CA ASP A 99 -15.29 -3.64 -3.43
C ASP A 99 -14.52 -4.19 -2.22
N VAL A 100 -13.68 -3.34 -1.60
CA VAL A 100 -12.75 -3.76 -0.53
C VAL A 100 -13.17 -3.26 0.85
N LEU A 101 -13.77 -2.07 0.95
CA LEU A 101 -14.12 -1.43 2.21
C LEU A 101 -15.62 -1.61 2.53
N PRO A 102 -15.99 -1.71 3.81
CA PRO A 102 -17.38 -1.66 4.24
C PRO A 102 -18.11 -0.41 3.75
N GLU A 103 -19.40 -0.54 3.43
CA GLU A 103 -20.23 0.56 2.92
C GLU A 103 -20.29 1.75 3.90
N ASP A 104 -20.34 1.49 5.21
CA ASP A 104 -20.32 2.54 6.25
C ASP A 104 -19.06 3.39 6.21
N LEU A 105 -17.92 2.78 5.89
CA LEU A 105 -16.65 3.47 5.79
C LEU A 105 -16.60 4.26 4.49
N ASN A 106 -16.97 3.66 3.36
CA ASN A 106 -16.99 4.34 2.05
C ASN A 106 -17.78 5.66 2.09
N ASN A 107 -18.96 5.66 2.71
CA ASN A 107 -19.81 6.85 2.82
C ASN A 107 -19.21 7.99 3.67
N ARG A 108 -18.17 7.71 4.46
CA ARG A 108 -17.51 8.71 5.32
C ARG A 108 -16.25 9.30 4.68
N LEU A 109 -15.76 8.73 3.59
CA LEU A 109 -14.54 9.18 2.93
C LEU A 109 -14.82 10.42 2.08
N ASP A 110 -13.99 11.45 2.25
CA ASP A 110 -14.20 12.77 1.66
C ASP A 110 -12.96 13.19 0.85
N PHE A 111 -12.44 12.26 0.05
CA PHE A 111 -11.30 12.49 -0.82
C PHE A 111 -11.30 11.55 -2.04
N GLY A 112 -10.76 12.05 -3.16
CA GLY A 112 -10.53 11.27 -4.38
C GLY A 112 -9.28 10.40 -4.28
N ASN A 113 -8.46 10.38 -5.33
CA ASN A 113 -7.19 9.67 -5.33
C ASN A 113 -6.12 10.44 -4.55
N ALA A 114 -5.31 9.74 -3.76
CA ALA A 114 -4.14 10.30 -3.08
C ALA A 114 -2.88 10.15 -3.94
N ARG A 115 -2.00 11.17 -3.93
CA ARG A 115 -0.62 11.03 -4.40
C ARG A 115 0.17 10.24 -3.37
N ILE A 116 0.95 9.28 -3.83
CA ILE A 116 1.75 8.39 -2.97
C ILE A 116 3.22 8.59 -3.29
N ALA A 117 4.05 8.63 -2.26
CA ALA A 117 5.48 8.47 -2.35
C ALA A 117 5.92 7.41 -1.34
N ALA A 118 6.95 6.66 -1.67
CA ALA A 118 7.49 5.64 -0.80
C ALA A 118 9.02 5.56 -0.87
N PHE A 119 9.62 5.17 0.24
CA PHE A 119 11.06 5.00 0.37
C PHE A 119 11.32 3.71 1.14
N ASN A 120 12.02 2.75 0.53
CA ASN A 120 12.17 1.40 1.09
C ASN A 120 13.56 1.14 1.70
N GLY A 121 14.43 2.15 1.75
CA GLY A 121 15.79 2.07 2.30
C GLY A 121 16.79 1.23 1.48
N ARG A 122 16.34 0.58 0.40
CA ARG A 122 17.22 -0.01 -0.63
C ARG A 122 17.48 0.97 -1.78
N ASN A 123 16.70 2.04 -1.86
CA ASN A 123 16.95 3.17 -2.75
C ASN A 123 18.22 3.91 -2.29
N ASN A 124 19.08 4.30 -3.23
CA ASN A 124 20.22 5.19 -2.98
C ASN A 124 20.12 6.42 -3.89
N PRO A 125 19.18 7.34 -3.61
CA PRO A 125 18.91 8.49 -4.48
C PRO A 125 19.95 9.60 -4.30
N ASP A 126 20.35 10.24 -5.40
CA ASP A 126 21.31 11.35 -5.41
C ASP A 126 20.83 12.55 -4.59
N ASN A 127 19.51 12.73 -4.50
CA ASN A 127 18.88 13.88 -3.82
C ASN A 127 18.43 13.55 -2.38
N TYR A 128 18.94 12.47 -1.78
CA TYR A 128 18.57 11.99 -0.45
C TYR A 128 17.06 11.72 -0.30
N ILE A 129 16.60 11.41 0.91
CA ILE A 129 15.20 10.98 1.18
C ILE A 129 14.19 12.04 0.74
N TRP A 130 14.39 13.30 1.12
CA TRP A 130 13.43 14.36 0.83
C TRP A 130 13.38 14.74 -0.65
N GLY A 131 14.54 14.71 -1.33
CA GLY A 131 14.61 14.88 -2.78
C GLY A 131 13.86 13.80 -3.54
N GLU A 132 14.03 12.55 -3.11
CA GLU A 132 13.34 11.40 -3.69
C GLU A 132 11.82 11.51 -3.49
N ILE A 133 11.35 11.79 -2.27
CA ILE A 133 9.92 11.96 -1.98
C ILE A 133 9.32 13.10 -2.81
N ALA A 134 9.98 14.26 -2.89
CA ALA A 134 9.47 15.39 -3.67
C ALA A 134 9.44 15.07 -5.16
N THR A 135 10.44 14.35 -5.68
CA THR A 135 10.48 13.90 -7.07
C THR A 135 9.31 12.97 -7.39
N GLN A 136 9.06 11.97 -6.55
CA GLN A 136 7.93 11.04 -6.72
C GLN A 136 6.57 11.76 -6.67
N LEU A 137 6.47 12.82 -5.87
CA LEU A 137 5.26 13.63 -5.82
C LEU A 137 5.18 14.62 -7.00
N GLY A 138 6.28 14.97 -7.67
CA GLY A 138 6.32 16.00 -8.73
C GLY A 138 6.52 17.43 -8.18
N ALA A 139 7.10 17.56 -6.99
CA ALA A 139 7.39 18.82 -6.29
C ALA A 139 8.90 19.08 -6.13
N ALA A 140 9.74 18.48 -6.98
CA ALA A 140 11.20 18.58 -6.84
C ALA A 140 11.72 20.02 -6.90
N GLU A 141 11.15 20.87 -7.76
CA GLU A 141 11.56 22.27 -7.88
C GLU A 141 11.23 23.10 -6.62
N GLU A 142 10.19 22.73 -5.86
CA GLU A 142 9.79 23.45 -4.64
C GLU A 142 10.82 23.31 -3.51
N ILE A 143 11.62 22.24 -3.53
CA ILE A 143 12.60 21.95 -2.47
C ILE A 143 14.05 22.12 -2.89
N LYS A 144 14.29 22.53 -4.15
CA LYS A 144 15.61 22.60 -4.78
C LYS A 144 16.61 23.44 -3.98
N ASP A 145 16.18 24.61 -3.51
CA ASP A 145 17.01 25.52 -2.71
C ASP A 145 17.38 24.93 -1.34
N TYR A 146 16.54 24.05 -0.79
CA TYR A 146 16.79 23.39 0.49
C TYR A 146 17.73 22.18 0.36
N LEU A 147 17.70 21.48 -0.79
CA LEU A 147 18.57 20.34 -1.07
C LEU A 147 20.04 20.75 -1.31
N LEU A 148 20.26 21.89 -1.97
CA LEU A 148 21.61 22.44 -2.21
C LEU A 148 22.40 22.67 -0.92
N ASN A 149 21.72 22.95 0.20
CA ASN A 149 22.33 23.17 1.50
C ASN A 149 22.68 21.87 2.24
N CYS A 150 22.13 20.73 1.84
CA CYS A 150 22.43 19.44 2.45
C CYS A 150 23.73 18.80 1.92
N ALA A 151 24.19 19.20 0.73
CA ALA A 151 25.41 18.66 0.10
C ALA A 151 26.71 19.35 0.55
N GLN A 152 26.64 20.38 1.40
CA GLN A 152 27.80 21.18 1.83
C GLN A 152 28.30 20.92 3.27
N ASN A 153 27.76 19.92 3.98
CA ASN A 153 28.22 19.55 5.33
C ASN A 153 28.83 18.15 5.37
#